data_AF-A0A3B4HAD4-F1
#
_entry.id   AF-A0A3B4HAD4-F1
#
_cell.length_a   1.000
_cell.length_b   1.000
_cell.length_c   1.000
_cell.angle_alpha   90.00
_cell.angle_beta   90.00
_cell.angle_gamma   90.00
#
_symmetry.space_group_name_H-M   'P 1'
#
loop_
_entity.id
_entity.type
_entity.pdbx_description
1 polymer ?
#
loop_
_entity_poly.entity_id
_entity_poly.type
_entity_poly.pdbx_seq_one_letter_code
_entity_poly.pdbx_strand_id
1 'polypeptide(L)'
;MSGLLGVRLLLLWGCACLWLSSSASGALVISRHDEAIQVTSNTFVEVHSVTVDCTVTSCFAHTVMTSKAFNKANSSQEIFFEVELPKTAFITNFSMEIEGQVYVGEVKEKEKAKKQYEKAVSSGQTAGLVKASGRKMEKFSVSVNIAAESNVTFVLTYEELLQRKLGRYELLTRVKPKTLVQDFQVNPCLIRFPT
;
A
#
# COMPACT_ATOMS: atom_id res chain seq x y z
N MET A 1 -69.95 -44.51 -42.57
CA MET A 1 -70.65 -44.66 -41.28
C MET A 1 -70.03 -43.63 -40.34
N SER A 2 -70.65 -42.44 -40.22
CA SER A 2 -71.45 -42.01 -39.04
C SER A 2 -70.58 -41.94 -37.77
N GLY A 3 -70.42 -40.85 -37.02
CA GLY A 3 -71.06 -39.55 -36.92
C GLY A 3 -70.81 -39.00 -35.49
N LEU A 4 -71.03 -37.69 -35.30
CA LEU A 4 -71.36 -36.95 -34.05
C LEU A 4 -70.39 -37.00 -32.83
N LEU A 5 -69.80 -35.89 -32.38
CA LEU A 5 -70.32 -34.68 -31.66
C LEU A 5 -70.20 -34.77 -30.13
N GLY A 6 -69.50 -33.78 -29.54
CA GLY A 6 -69.73 -33.27 -28.19
C GLY A 6 -68.61 -33.50 -27.18
N VAL A 7 -68.30 -32.62 -26.20
CA VAL A 7 -68.78 -31.30 -25.75
C VAL A 7 -67.79 -30.83 -24.65
N ARG A 8 -67.47 -29.53 -24.57
CA ARG A 8 -66.94 -28.73 -23.40
C ARG A 8 -65.54 -29.11 -22.86
N LEU A 9 -64.71 -28.21 -22.32
CA LEU A 9 -64.99 -27.08 -21.44
C LEU A 9 -63.84 -26.05 -21.51
N LEU A 10 -64.21 -24.77 -21.55
CA LEU A 10 -63.34 -23.60 -21.33
C LEU A 10 -62.77 -23.60 -19.91
N LEU A 11 -61.47 -23.33 -19.75
CA LEU A 11 -60.97 -22.46 -18.68
C LEU A 11 -59.72 -21.70 -19.16
N LEU A 12 -59.94 -20.41 -19.39
CA LEU A 12 -58.93 -19.37 -19.36
C LEU A 12 -58.34 -19.27 -17.96
N TRP A 13 -57.01 -19.26 -17.84
CA TRP A 13 -56.39 -18.35 -16.88
C TRP A 13 -55.08 -17.81 -17.45
N GLY A 14 -55.12 -16.52 -17.78
CA GLY A 14 -53.97 -15.76 -18.23
C GLY A 14 -52.98 -15.59 -17.09
N CYS A 15 -51.71 -15.88 -17.38
CA CYS A 15 -50.59 -15.40 -16.59
C CYS A 15 -50.50 -13.88 -16.73
N ALA A 16 -51.19 -13.17 -15.85
CA ALA A 16 -50.89 -11.78 -15.55
C ALA A 16 -49.61 -11.73 -14.70
N CYS A 17 -48.45 -11.80 -15.36
CA CYS A 17 -47.19 -11.38 -14.75
C CYS A 17 -47.15 -9.85 -14.73
N LEU A 18 -48.01 -9.26 -13.89
CA LEU A 18 -47.93 -7.85 -13.55
C LEU A 18 -46.72 -7.64 -12.65
N TRP A 19 -45.95 -6.64 -13.04
CA TRP A 19 -44.80 -6.08 -12.36
C TRP A 19 -44.94 -6.02 -10.83
N LEU A 20 -43.97 -6.59 -10.13
CA LEU A 20 -43.61 -6.12 -8.79
C LEU A 20 -42.13 -5.73 -8.79
N SER A 21 -41.90 -4.47 -9.15
CA SER A 21 -40.67 -3.75 -8.89
C SER A 21 -40.61 -3.30 -7.43
N SER A 22 -39.41 -3.37 -6.84
CA SER A 22 -38.96 -2.67 -5.62
C SER A 22 -39.50 -3.24 -4.30
N SER A 23 -38.75 -3.40 -3.21
CA SER A 23 -37.49 -2.78 -2.79
C SER A 23 -36.76 -3.81 -1.93
N ALA A 24 -35.52 -4.17 -2.29
CA ALA A 24 -34.65 -4.86 -1.34
C ALA A 24 -34.16 -3.82 -0.32
N SER A 25 -34.92 -3.64 0.76
CA SER A 25 -34.43 -2.90 1.94
C SER A 25 -33.35 -3.74 2.61
N GLY A 26 -32.11 -3.60 2.14
CA GLY A 26 -30.95 -4.11 2.84
C GLY A 26 -30.72 -3.27 4.10
N ALA A 27 -31.04 -3.83 5.27
CA ALA A 27 -30.61 -3.26 6.54
C ALA A 27 -29.14 -3.64 6.76
N LEU A 28 -28.25 -2.63 6.87
CA LEU A 28 -26.87 -2.83 7.27
C LEU A 28 -26.83 -3.03 8.80
N VAL A 29 -26.78 -4.28 9.25
CA VAL A 29 -26.50 -4.61 10.65
C VAL A 29 -24.98 -4.55 10.82
N ILE A 30 -24.48 -3.49 11.46
CA ILE A 30 -23.09 -3.41 11.91
C ILE A 30 -22.98 -4.31 13.15
N SER A 31 -22.73 -5.59 12.94
CA SER A 31 -22.24 -6.47 14.01
C SER A 31 -20.82 -6.02 14.33
N ARG A 32 -20.68 -5.28 15.43
CA ARG A 32 -19.39 -5.00 16.07
C ARG A 32 -18.91 -6.31 16.68
N HIS A 33 -18.24 -7.13 15.87
CA HIS A 33 -17.38 -8.18 16.39
C HIS A 33 -16.01 -7.53 16.65
N ASP A 34 -15.78 -7.24 17.93
CA ASP A 34 -14.48 -6.89 18.46
C ASP A 34 -13.51 -8.05 18.24
N GLU A 35 -12.74 -8.01 17.15
CA GLU A 35 -11.40 -8.62 17.06
C GLU A 35 -10.56 -7.78 16.09
N ALA A 36 -10.35 -6.50 16.43
CA ALA A 36 -9.24 -5.75 15.89
C ALA A 36 -8.08 -5.86 16.88
N ILE A 37 -7.04 -6.60 16.48
CA ILE A 37 -5.72 -6.53 17.09
C ILE A 37 -5.30 -5.05 17.04
N GLN A 38 -5.37 -4.38 18.19
CA GLN A 38 -4.86 -3.03 18.40
C GLN A 38 -3.33 -3.10 18.38
N VAL A 39 -2.72 -2.83 17.22
CA VAL A 39 -1.28 -2.60 17.14
C VAL A 39 -1.04 -1.18 17.65
N THR A 40 -0.42 -1.11 18.82
CA THR A 40 0.03 0.08 19.54
C THR A 40 0.57 1.15 18.60
N SER A 41 -0.15 2.27 18.48
CA SER A 41 0.49 3.54 18.14
C SER A 41 1.48 3.83 19.26
N ASN A 42 2.78 3.69 19.01
CA ASN A 42 3.77 4.24 19.91
C ASN A 42 3.56 5.77 19.91
N THR A 43 2.86 6.29 20.92
CA THR A 43 2.52 7.72 21.09
C THR A 43 3.73 8.62 21.18
N PHE A 44 4.93 8.03 21.26
CA PHE A 44 6.19 8.73 21.44
C PHE A 44 6.94 8.98 20.13
N VAL A 45 6.56 8.36 19.01
CA VAL A 45 7.24 8.61 17.73
C VAL A 45 6.29 9.32 16.78
N GLU A 46 6.66 10.53 16.40
CA GLU A 46 5.87 11.36 15.50
C GLU A 46 6.50 11.40 14.12
N VAL A 47 5.67 11.19 13.09
CA VAL A 47 6.10 11.38 11.71
C VAL A 47 5.84 12.84 11.35
N HIS A 48 6.91 13.62 11.20
CA HIS A 48 6.82 15.05 10.93
C HIS A 48 6.47 15.30 9.46
N SER A 49 7.17 14.64 8.53
CA SER A 49 6.97 14.88 7.10
C SER A 49 7.00 13.61 6.27
N VAL A 50 6.19 13.57 5.22
CA VAL A 50 6.24 12.58 4.15
C VAL A 50 6.16 13.30 2.82
N THR A 51 7.19 13.16 1.99
CA THR A 51 7.28 13.75 0.65
C THR A 51 7.47 12.65 -0.38
N VAL A 52 6.73 12.73 -1.48
CA VAL A 52 6.89 11.86 -2.64
C VAL A 52 7.18 12.71 -3.87
N ASP A 53 8.36 12.50 -4.44
CA ASP A 53 8.82 13.11 -5.67
C ASP A 53 8.86 12.08 -6.79
N CYS A 54 8.47 12.48 -8.00
CA CYS A 54 8.42 11.60 -9.15
C CYS A 54 8.91 12.32 -10.41
N THR A 55 9.74 11.63 -11.19
CA THR A 55 10.10 12.05 -12.55
C THR A 55 9.95 10.86 -13.50
N VAL A 56 9.24 11.06 -14.60
CA VAL A 56 9.12 10.07 -15.68
C VAL A 56 9.96 10.53 -16.87
N THR A 57 10.95 9.73 -17.25
CA THR A 57 11.78 9.97 -18.45
C THR A 57 11.72 8.72 -19.31
N SER A 58 11.35 8.85 -20.59
CA SER A 58 11.33 7.71 -21.53
C SER A 58 10.61 6.47 -20.99
N CYS A 59 9.43 6.66 -20.37
CA CYS A 59 8.61 5.62 -19.71
C CYS A 59 9.20 5.02 -18.42
N PHE A 60 10.37 5.45 -17.96
CA PHE A 60 10.90 5.07 -16.65
C PHE A 60 10.45 6.09 -15.60
N ALA A 61 9.68 5.62 -14.62
CA ALA A 61 9.29 6.38 -13.45
C ALA A 61 10.35 6.24 -12.36
N HIS A 62 10.99 7.34 -12.01
CA HIS A 62 11.91 7.47 -10.89
C HIS A 62 11.16 8.12 -9.73
N THR A 63 10.99 7.40 -8.63
CA THR A 63 10.27 7.89 -7.44
C THR A 63 11.17 7.93 -6.23
N VAL A 64 11.19 9.08 -5.55
CA VAL A 64 11.90 9.30 -4.30
C VAL A 64 10.87 9.56 -3.21
N MET A 65 10.86 8.74 -2.16
CA MET A 65 10.01 8.91 -1.00
C MET A 65 10.87 9.27 0.21
N THR A 66 10.60 10.43 0.80
CA THR A 66 11.29 10.95 1.97
C THR A 66 10.34 10.97 3.16
N SER A 67 10.73 10.39 4.29
CA SER A 67 9.93 10.39 5.52
C SER A 67 10.78 10.81 6.72
N LYS A 68 10.34 11.79 7.49
CA LYS A 68 11.03 12.26 8.70
C LYS A 68 10.21 11.91 9.93
N ALA A 69 10.87 11.33 10.92
CA ALA A 69 10.25 11.00 12.19
C ALA A 69 11.12 11.45 13.37
N PHE A 70 10.47 11.74 14.49
CA PHE A 70 11.12 12.16 15.73
C PHE A 70 10.67 11.27 16.88
N ASN A 71 11.62 10.73 17.62
CA ASN A 71 11.35 10.00 18.86
C ASN A 71 11.31 10.98 20.04
N LYS A 72 10.12 11.26 20.57
CA LYS A 72 9.88 12.07 21.78
C LYS A 72 10.08 11.31 23.09
N ALA A 73 10.30 10.00 23.06
CA ALA A 73 10.53 9.24 24.28
C ALA A 73 11.91 9.56 24.86
N ASN A 74 12.00 9.46 26.18
CA ASN A 74 13.27 9.50 26.93
C ASN A 74 14.05 8.18 26.83
N SER A 75 13.62 7.26 25.96
CA SER A 75 14.23 5.96 25.73
C SER A 75 14.28 5.63 24.25
N SER A 76 15.16 4.71 23.88
CA SER A 76 15.27 4.24 22.51
C SER A 76 13.99 3.51 22.07
N GLN A 77 13.47 3.83 20.89
CA GLN A 77 12.26 3.23 20.34
C GLN A 77 12.56 2.51 19.02
N GLU A 78 12.08 1.28 18.91
CA GLU A 78 12.04 0.59 17.63
C GLU A 78 10.88 1.11 16.79
N ILE A 79 11.16 1.44 15.53
CA ILE A 79 10.17 1.96 14.59
C ILE A 79 10.25 1.23 13.26
N PHE A 80 9.12 1.24 12.55
CA PHE A 80 9.00 0.60 11.24
C PHE A 80 8.75 1.64 10.16
N PHE A 81 9.67 1.72 9.20
CA PHE A 81 9.45 2.41 7.94
C PHE A 81 8.84 1.44 6.92
N GLU A 82 7.62 1.72 6.45
CA GLU A 82 6.87 0.83 5.58
C GLU A 82 6.36 1.55 4.33
N VAL A 83 6.59 0.97 3.16
CA VAL A 83 6.14 1.50 1.86
C VAL A 83 5.59 0.38 0.99
N GLU A 84 4.46 0.62 0.32
CA GLU A 84 3.93 -0.28 -0.72
C GLU A 84 4.45 0.17 -2.09
N LEU A 85 5.25 -0.66 -2.75
CA LEU A 85 5.78 -0.43 -4.10
C LEU A 85 5.17 -1.42 -5.12
N PRO A 86 5.05 -1.05 -6.42
CA PRO A 86 4.65 -2.00 -7.46
C PRO A 86 5.63 -3.18 -7.59
N LYS A 87 5.15 -4.39 -7.90
CA LYS A 87 6.00 -5.57 -8.15
C LYS A 87 6.94 -5.42 -9.35
N THR A 88 6.57 -4.54 -10.27
CA THR A 88 7.33 -4.13 -11.44
C THR A 88 8.44 -3.14 -11.12
N ALA A 89 8.42 -2.55 -9.92
CA ALA A 89 9.44 -1.63 -9.47
C ALA A 89 10.61 -2.37 -8.82
N PHE A 90 11.79 -1.79 -8.93
CA PHE A 90 12.99 -2.22 -8.21
C PHE A 90 13.54 -1.06 -7.38
N ILE A 91 14.04 -1.40 -6.19
CA ILE A 91 14.65 -0.42 -5.28
C ILE A 91 16.07 -0.16 -5.78
N THR A 92 16.39 1.11 -6.04
CA THR A 92 17.72 1.55 -6.46
C THR A 92 18.54 2.08 -5.31
N ASN A 93 17.90 2.71 -4.33
CA ASN A 93 18.57 3.22 -3.14
C ASN A 93 17.63 3.18 -1.94
N PHE A 94 18.20 2.83 -0.78
CA PHE A 94 17.60 3.13 0.50
C PHE A 94 18.67 3.73 1.39
N SER A 95 18.36 4.83 2.06
CA SER A 95 19.21 5.41 3.09
C SER A 95 18.40 5.90 4.27
N MET A 96 19.06 5.92 5.42
CA MET A 96 18.53 6.54 6.63
C MET A 96 19.57 7.50 7.18
N GLU A 97 19.13 8.65 7.65
CA GLU A 97 19.96 9.64 8.33
C GLU A 97 19.53 9.72 9.78
N ILE A 98 20.45 9.46 10.71
CA ILE A 98 20.24 9.54 12.16
C ILE A 98 21.32 10.46 12.71
N GLU A 99 20.93 11.54 13.39
CA GLU A 99 21.86 12.49 14.00
C GLU A 99 22.95 13.04 13.04
N GLY A 100 22.59 13.24 11.77
CA GLY A 100 23.51 13.74 10.72
C GLY A 100 24.45 12.68 10.12
N GLN A 101 24.37 11.43 10.57
CA GLN A 101 25.08 10.31 9.94
C GLN A 101 24.16 9.58 8.96
N VAL A 102 24.63 9.43 7.71
CA VAL A 102 23.89 8.75 6.65
C VAL A 102 24.33 7.28 6.57
N TYR A 103 23.36 6.39 6.69
CA TYR A 103 23.52 4.95 6.54
C TYR A 103 22.82 4.51 5.25
N VAL A 104 23.60 3.99 4.29
CA VAL A 104 23.09 3.50 3.01
C VAL A 104 22.83 1.99 3.13
N GLY A 105 21.61 1.58 2.81
CA GLY A 105 21.20 0.18 2.78
C GLY A 105 21.73 -0.55 1.56
N GLU A 106 22.25 -1.75 1.76
CA GLU A 106 22.69 -2.62 0.68
C GLU A 106 21.51 -3.41 0.10
N VAL A 107 21.19 -3.19 -1.18
CA VAL A 107 20.10 -3.91 -1.86
C VAL A 107 20.60 -5.27 -2.35
N LYS A 108 20.00 -6.35 -1.84
CA LYS A 108 20.31 -7.73 -2.23
C LYS A 108 19.10 -8.45 -2.79
N GLU A 109 19.38 -9.54 -3.48
CA GLU A 109 18.37 -10.49 -3.93
C GLU A 109 17.51 -10.99 -2.75
N LYS A 110 16.20 -11.17 -3.00
CA LYS A 110 15.17 -11.41 -1.98
C LYS A 110 15.51 -12.54 -1.00
N GLU A 111 16.00 -13.67 -1.50
CA GLU A 111 16.34 -14.81 -0.64
C GLU A 111 17.55 -14.55 0.27
N LYS A 112 18.58 -13.88 -0.27
CA LYS A 112 19.79 -13.51 0.48
C LYS A 112 19.48 -12.42 1.50
N ALA A 113 18.66 -11.44 1.11
CA ALA A 113 18.20 -10.37 1.99
C ALA A 113 17.40 -10.92 3.18
N LYS A 114 16.52 -11.91 2.95
CA LYS A 114 15.74 -12.54 4.03
C LYS A 114 16.64 -13.20 5.09
N LYS A 115 17.62 -13.99 4.66
CA LYS A 115 18.58 -14.66 5.58
C LYS A 115 19.38 -13.64 6.39
N GLN A 116 19.81 -12.54 5.76
CA GLN A 116 20.56 -11.48 6.44
C GLN A 116 19.67 -10.69 7.41
N TYR A 117 18.42 -10.41 7.03
CA TYR A 117 17.44 -9.79 7.91
C TYR A 117 17.23 -10.60 9.19
N GLU A 118 16.98 -11.92 9.08
CA GLU A 118 16.75 -12.77 10.25
C GLU A 118 17.96 -12.81 11.20
N LYS A 119 19.18 -12.80 10.65
CA LYS A 119 20.43 -12.71 11.42
C LYS A 119 20.64 -11.34 12.07
N ALA A 120 20.32 -10.26 11.36
CA ALA A 120 20.47 -8.90 11.86
C ALA A 120 19.46 -8.63 12.99
N VAL A 121 18.19 -8.99 12.79
CA VAL A 121 17.15 -8.84 13.83
C VAL A 121 17.46 -9.68 15.07
N SER A 122 17.93 -10.92 14.91
CA SER A 122 18.31 -11.75 16.07
C SER A 122 19.52 -11.23 16.84
N SER A 123 20.35 -10.40 16.20
CA SER A 123 21.47 -9.69 16.84
C SER A 123 21.13 -8.26 17.27
N GLY A 124 19.87 -7.84 17.18
CA GLY A 124 19.42 -6.49 17.54
C GLY A 124 19.88 -5.39 16.58
N GLN A 125 20.37 -5.76 15.39
CA GLN A 125 20.78 -4.83 14.36
C GLN A 125 19.61 -4.36 13.51
N THR A 126 19.71 -3.14 12.99
CA THR A 126 18.75 -2.56 12.05
C THR A 126 18.75 -3.35 10.73
N ALA A 127 17.57 -3.69 10.22
CA ALA A 127 17.44 -4.50 9.02
C ALA A 127 16.20 -4.15 8.18
N GLY A 128 16.35 -4.25 6.86
CA GLY A 128 15.28 -4.03 5.88
C GLY A 128 14.89 -5.31 5.14
N LEU A 129 13.60 -5.46 4.81
CA LEU A 129 13.07 -6.60 4.08
C LEU A 129 11.91 -6.21 3.17
N VAL A 130 11.95 -6.69 1.93
CA VAL A 130 10.83 -6.61 0.96
C VAL A 130 10.03 -7.91 1.03
N LYS A 131 8.72 -7.80 1.23
CA LYS A 131 7.76 -8.93 1.20
C LYS A 131 6.64 -8.65 0.22
N ALA A 132 6.07 -9.67 -0.40
CA ALA A 132 4.92 -9.49 -1.29
C ALA A 132 3.71 -8.89 -0.53
N SER A 133 3.00 -7.94 -1.15
CA SER A 133 1.80 -7.30 -0.60
C SER A 133 0.66 -7.35 -1.61
N GLY A 134 -0.17 -8.38 -1.51
CA GLY A 134 -1.28 -8.61 -2.44
C GLY A 134 -0.83 -8.96 -3.86
N ARG A 135 -1.71 -8.70 -4.85
CA ARG A 135 -1.53 -9.17 -6.24
C ARG A 135 -0.48 -8.38 -7.01
N LYS A 136 -0.49 -7.03 -6.93
CA LYS A 136 0.33 -6.13 -7.75
C LYS A 136 1.42 -5.36 -6.98
N MET A 137 1.40 -5.38 -5.64
CA MET A 137 2.32 -4.60 -4.81
C MET A 137 3.26 -5.49 -4.00
N GLU A 138 4.34 -4.92 -3.50
CA GLU A 138 5.25 -5.44 -2.49
C GLU A 138 5.35 -4.42 -1.36
N LYS A 139 5.49 -4.90 -0.13
CA LYS A 139 5.72 -4.09 1.05
C LYS A 139 7.21 -4.11 1.35
N PHE A 140 7.84 -2.97 1.24
CA PHE A 140 9.15 -2.70 1.83
C PHE A 140 8.94 -2.33 3.29
N SER A 141 9.71 -2.95 4.18
CA SER A 141 9.65 -2.72 5.62
C SER A 141 11.06 -2.71 6.19
N VAL A 142 11.40 -1.68 6.94
CA VAL A 142 12.67 -1.58 7.66
C VAL A 142 12.38 -1.34 9.13
N SER A 143 13.03 -2.13 10.00
CA SER A 143 12.99 -1.91 11.45
C SER A 143 14.27 -1.22 11.88
N VAL A 144 14.13 -0.09 12.59
CA VAL A 144 15.26 0.72 13.07
C VAL A 144 15.03 1.08 14.53
N ASN A 145 16.07 0.97 15.35
CA ASN A 145 16.05 1.47 16.72
C ASN A 145 16.63 2.89 16.77
N ILE A 146 15.83 3.84 17.27
CA ILE A 146 16.14 5.27 17.31
C ILE A 146 16.34 5.69 18.75
N ALA A 147 17.42 6.43 19.03
CA ALA A 147 17.74 6.92 20.36
C ALA A 147 16.65 7.85 20.93
N ALA A 148 16.66 8.05 22.24
CA ALA A 148 15.80 9.02 22.90
C ALA A 148 15.98 10.42 22.29
N GLU A 149 14.89 11.18 22.14
CA GLU A 149 14.92 12.58 21.70
C GLU A 149 15.69 12.83 20.38
N SER A 150 15.67 11.86 19.47
CA SER A 150 16.42 11.90 18.21
C SER A 150 15.54 11.84 16.97
N ASN A 151 16.04 12.41 15.87
CA ASN A 151 15.39 12.44 14.57
C ASN A 151 15.96 11.38 13.63
N VAL A 152 15.11 10.85 12.78
CA VAL A 152 15.49 10.01 11.64
C VAL A 152 14.87 10.55 10.36
N THR A 153 15.62 10.49 9.26
CA THR A 153 15.11 10.70 7.91
C THR A 153 15.31 9.43 7.10
N PHE A 154 14.25 8.90 6.51
CA PHE A 154 14.29 7.79 5.57
C PHE A 154 14.17 8.32 4.15
N VAL A 155 15.02 7.82 3.25
CA VAL A 155 14.93 8.08 1.82
C VAL A 155 14.90 6.75 1.09
N LEU A 156 13.80 6.48 0.40
CA LEU A 156 13.63 5.31 -0.46
C LEU A 156 13.52 5.77 -1.90
N THR A 157 14.41 5.26 -2.75
CA THR A 157 14.34 5.47 -4.20
C THR A 157 14.02 4.16 -4.89
N TYR A 158 13.02 4.17 -5.74
CA TYR A 158 12.66 3.03 -6.56
C TYR A 158 12.28 3.48 -7.98
N GLU A 159 12.49 2.57 -8.91
CA GLU A 159 12.26 2.81 -10.33
C GLU A 159 11.33 1.77 -10.92
N GLU A 160 10.49 2.19 -11.85
CA GLU A 160 9.55 1.33 -12.57
C GLU A 160 9.56 1.66 -14.06
N LEU A 161 9.64 0.63 -14.90
CA LEU A 161 9.33 0.76 -16.32
C LEU A 161 7.81 0.73 -16.52
N LEU A 162 7.23 1.88 -16.83
CA LEU A 162 5.79 2.01 -17.06
C LEU A 162 5.37 1.28 -18.34
N GLN A 163 4.37 0.41 -18.19
CA GLN A 163 3.81 -0.37 -19.30
C GLN A 163 2.56 0.32 -19.85
N ARG A 164 2.55 0.59 -21.16
CA ARG A 164 1.39 1.18 -21.82
C ARG A 164 0.26 0.14 -21.92
N LYS A 165 -0.93 0.48 -21.44
CA LYS A 165 -2.13 -0.36 -21.52
C LYS A 165 -3.31 0.50 -21.97
N LEU A 166 -4.06 0.00 -22.96
CA LEU A 166 -5.25 0.69 -23.49
C LEU A 166 -4.97 2.17 -23.87
N GLY A 167 -3.80 2.42 -24.49
CA GLY A 167 -3.42 3.75 -24.95
C GLY A 167 -2.80 4.67 -23.90
N ARG A 168 -2.79 4.32 -22.61
CA ARG A 168 -2.27 5.15 -21.51
C ARG A 168 -1.17 4.47 -20.68
N TYR A 169 -0.40 5.26 -19.95
CA TYR A 169 0.50 4.80 -18.89
C TYR A 169 -0.18 5.02 -17.54
N GLU A 170 0.03 4.10 -16.61
CA GLU A 170 -0.48 4.20 -15.24
C GLU A 170 0.70 4.07 -14.28
N LEU A 171 0.90 5.08 -13.43
CA LEU A 171 1.80 5.05 -12.29
C LEU A 171 0.94 4.98 -11.02
N LEU A 172 1.19 4.00 -10.16
CA LEU A 172 0.44 3.80 -8.93
C LEU A 172 1.36 3.87 -7.71
N THR A 173 1.28 4.98 -6.98
CA THR A 173 1.96 5.15 -5.70
C THR A 173 0.95 5.10 -4.56
N ARG A 174 1.13 4.16 -3.62
CA ARG A 174 0.28 4.05 -2.43
C ARG A 174 1.00 4.63 -1.23
N VAL A 175 0.47 5.72 -0.71
CA VAL A 175 1.00 6.37 0.50
C VAL A 175 -0.04 6.18 1.61
N LYS A 176 0.34 5.45 2.65
CA LYS A 176 -0.52 5.16 3.80
C LYS A 176 0.24 5.37 5.10
N PRO A 177 0.36 6.62 5.57
CA PRO A 177 0.90 6.89 6.90
C PRO A 177 -0.01 6.21 7.95
N LYS A 178 0.60 5.54 8.94
CA LYS A 178 -0.14 4.93 10.06
C LYS A 178 -0.57 5.96 11.11
N THR A 179 0.08 7.11 11.12
CA THR A 179 -0.09 8.21 12.07
C THR A 179 -0.40 9.50 11.32
N LEU A 180 -0.92 10.50 12.04
CA LEU A 180 -1.09 11.84 11.50
C LEU A 180 0.29 12.42 11.16
N VAL A 181 0.43 12.94 9.94
CA VAL A 181 1.65 13.60 9.45
C VAL A 181 1.39 15.09 9.37
N GLN A 182 2.31 15.91 9.90
CA GLN A 182 2.15 17.36 9.90
C GLN A 182 2.33 17.93 8.48
N ASP A 183 3.38 17.51 7.78
CA ASP A 183 3.67 17.91 6.41
C ASP A 183 3.59 16.72 5.46
N PHE A 184 2.50 16.62 4.72
CA PHE A 184 2.26 15.54 3.77
C PHE A 184 2.19 16.09 2.35
N GLN A 185 3.17 15.74 1.53
CA GLN A 185 3.31 16.25 0.16
C GLN A 185 3.50 15.12 -0.85
N VAL A 186 2.72 15.19 -1.92
CA VAL A 186 2.89 14.36 -3.11
C VAL A 186 3.03 15.30 -4.29
N ASN A 187 4.25 15.43 -4.81
CA ASN A 187 4.52 16.36 -5.89
C ASN A 187 4.03 15.78 -7.23
N PRO A 188 3.51 16.62 -8.14
CA PRO A 188 3.15 16.18 -9.48
C PRO A 188 4.37 15.54 -10.17
N CYS A 189 4.15 14.39 -10.82
CA CYS A 189 5.26 13.73 -11.50
C CYS A 189 5.71 14.55 -12.71
N LEU A 190 7.00 14.90 -12.76
CA LEU A 190 7.60 15.64 -13.86
C LEU A 190 7.81 14.70 -15.05
N ILE A 191 7.26 15.01 -16.23
CA ILE A 191 7.50 14.24 -17.45
C ILE A 191 8.63 14.91 -18.24
N ARG A 192 9.74 14.21 -18.43
CA ARG A 192 10.88 14.65 -19.26
C ARG A 192 10.88 13.90 -20.59
N PHE A 193 11.02 14.66 -21.68
CA PHE A 193 11.27 14.13 -23.01
C PHE A 193 12.78 14.08 -23.26
N PRO A 194 13.32 13.01 -23.87
CA PRO A 194 14.71 12.98 -24.27
C PRO A 194 14.99 14.10 -25.28
N THR A 195 16.07 14.85 -25.06
CA THR A 195 16.62 15.85 -25.99
C THR A 195 17.34 15.20 -27.15
#